data_AF-A0A842QRL7-F1
#
_entry.id   AF-A0A842QRL7-F1
#
_cell.length_a   1.000
_cell.length_b   1.000
_cell.length_c   1.000
_cell.angle_alpha   90.00
_cell.angle_beta   90.00
_cell.angle_gamma   90.00
#
_symmetry.space_group_name_H-M   'P 1'
#
loop_
_entity.id
_entity.type
_entity.pdbx_description
1 polymer ?
#
loop_
_entity_poly.entity_id
_entity_poly.type
_entity_poly.pdbx_seq_one_letter_code
_entity_poly.pdbx_strand_id
1 'polypeptide(L)' 'MSDHECKGCKHSNNLKGCAQHHVETARKLIKEGKLEEADKNLKGIQEHLKE' A
#
# COMPACT_ATOMS: atom_id res chain seq x y z
N MET A 1 -9.39 10.94 -12.46
CA MET A 1 -9.77 10.26 -11.21
C MET A 1 -8.49 9.64 -10.68
N SER A 2 -7.86 10.32 -9.73
CA SER A 2 -6.61 9.86 -9.12
C SER A 2 -6.96 9.44 -7.70
N ASP A 3 -7.52 8.25 -7.56
CA ASP A 3 -7.87 7.66 -6.26
C ASP A 3 -6.59 7.13 -5.59
N HIS A 4 -5.82 8.05 -5.00
CA HIS A 4 -4.69 7.72 -4.13
C HIS A 4 -5.24 7.20 -2.80
N GLU A 5 -5.73 5.96 -2.80
CA GLU A 5 -6.21 5.33 -1.58
C GLU A 5 -5.04 4.88 -0.69
N CYS A 6 -4.61 5.80 0.17
CA CYS A 6 -4.38 5.45 1.58
C CYS A 6 -5.53 5.98 2.49
N LYS A 7 -6.60 6.53 1.91
CA LYS A 7 -7.76 7.05 2.67
C LYS A 7 -8.77 6.00 3.13
N GLY A 8 -8.62 4.73 2.71
CA GLY A 8 -9.43 3.59 3.18
C GLY A 8 -8.66 2.57 4.04
N CYS A 9 -7.36 2.76 4.24
CA CYS A 9 -6.55 1.84 5.02
C CYS A 9 -6.90 1.98 6.51
N LYS A 10 -7.32 0.89 7.16
CA LYS A 10 -7.65 0.88 8.61
C LYS A 10 -6.49 1.35 9.50
N HIS A 11 -5.29 1.45 8.95
CA HIS A 11 -4.08 1.90 9.62
C HIS A 11 -3.61 3.29 9.16
N SER A 12 -4.41 4.09 8.46
CA SER A 12 -4.02 5.43 8.01
C SER A 12 -3.57 6.36 9.15
N ASN A 13 -4.06 6.14 10.37
CA ASN A 13 -3.64 6.89 11.57
C ASN A 13 -2.42 6.26 12.29
N ASN A 14 -1.91 5.14 11.79
CA ASN A 14 -0.74 4.43 12.33
C ASN A 14 0.21 4.07 11.19
N LEU A 15 1.18 4.97 10.96
CA LEU A 15 2.18 4.85 9.90
C LEU A 15 2.85 3.47 9.85
N LYS A 16 3.18 2.91 11.03
CA LYS A 16 3.82 1.60 11.14
C LYS A 16 2.87 0.47 10.71
N GLY A 17 1.61 0.51 11.17
CA GLY A 17 0.59 -0.46 10.79
C GLY A 17 0.24 -0.37 9.29
N CYS A 18 0.23 0.83 8.75
CA CYS A 18 0.01 1.08 7.33
C CYS A 18 1.15 0.47 6.50
N ALA A 19 2.40 0.83 6.81
CA ALA A 19 3.56 0.29 6.11
C ALA A 19 3.63 -1.24 6.16
N GLN A 20 3.36 -1.83 7.32
CA GLN A 20 3.36 -3.28 7.49
C GLN A 20 2.27 -3.95 6.64
N HIS A 21 1.05 -3.40 6.61
CA HIS A 21 -0.05 -3.91 5.80
C HIS A 21 0.23 -3.86 4.29
N HIS A 22 0.74 -2.72 3.80
CA HIS A 22 1.05 -2.54 2.38
C HIS A 22 2.20 -3.47 1.94
N VAL A 23 3.24 -3.63 2.76
CA VAL A 23 4.35 -4.56 2.47
C VAL A 23 3.90 -6.02 2.48
N GLU A 24 3.08 -6.44 3.44
CA GLU A 24 2.55 -7.81 3.48
C GLU A 24 1.64 -8.10 2.28
N THR A 25 0.79 -7.14 1.90
CA THR A 25 -0.11 -7.26 0.75
C THR A 25 0.67 -7.32 -0.56
N ALA A 26 1.65 -6.44 -0.75
CA ALA A 26 2.54 -6.47 -1.91
C ALA A 26 3.28 -7.80 -2.03
N ARG A 27 3.79 -8.35 -0.92
CA ARG A 27 4.44 -9.68 -0.92
C ARG A 27 3.50 -10.81 -1.34
N LYS A 28 2.22 -10.77 -0.94
CA LYS A 28 1.22 -11.75 -1.40
C LYS A 28 0.97 -11.62 -2.90
N LEU A 29 0.75 -10.39 -3.38
CA LEU A 29 0.51 -10.11 -4.80
C LEU A 29 1.70 -10.54 -5.68
N ILE A 30 2.94 -10.32 -5.22
CA ILE A 30 4.14 -10.83 -5.90
C ILE A 30 4.13 -12.36 -6.02
N LYS A 31 3.78 -13.07 -4.93
CA LYS A 31 3.67 -14.55 -4.95
C LYS A 31 2.58 -15.05 -5.89
N GLU A 32 1.52 -14.27 -6.08
CA GLU A 32 0.42 -14.55 -7.02
C GLU A 32 0.74 -14.14 -8.47
N GLY A 33 1.93 -13.56 -8.74
CA GLY A 33 2.32 -13.06 -10.06
C GLY A 33 1.68 -11.71 -10.44
N LYS A 34 0.96 -11.07 -9.52
CA LYS A 34 0.23 -9.82 -9.69
C LYS A 34 1.13 -8.60 -9.43
N LEU A 35 2.15 -8.45 -10.28
CA LEU A 35 3.20 -7.44 -10.07
C LEU A 35 2.68 -6.00 -10.16
N GLU A 36 1.75 -5.70 -11.07
CA GLU A 36 1.19 -4.35 -11.22
C GLU A 36 0.36 -3.93 -10.00
N GLU A 37 -0.43 -4.85 -9.44
CA GLU A 37 -1.21 -4.59 -8.23
C GLU A 37 -0.29 -4.44 -7.01
N ALA A 38 0.77 -5.24 -6.92
CA ALA A 38 1.78 -5.09 -5.88
C ALA A 38 2.45 -3.71 -5.93
N ASP A 39 2.81 -3.23 -7.12
CA ASP A 39 3.46 -1.94 -7.33
C ASP A 39 2.52 -0.77 -6.98
N LYS A 40 1.25 -0.84 -7.39
CA LYS A 40 0.22 0.12 -6.95
C LYS A 40 0.09 0.17 -5.43
N ASN A 41 0.11 -1.00 -4.77
CA ASN A 41 -0.01 -1.09 -3.32
C ASN A 41 1.19 -0.43 -2.60
N LEU A 42 2.41 -0.58 -3.16
CA LEU A 42 3.62 0.05 -2.63
C LEU A 42 3.69 1.55 -2.90
N LYS A 43 3.17 2.02 -4.05
CA LYS A 43 3.09 3.46 -4.36
C LYS A 43 2.20 4.21 -3.37
N GLY A 44 1.05 3.64 -3.01
CA GLY A 44 0.13 4.27 -2.05
C GLY A 44 0.77 4.54 -0.68
N ILE A 45 1.61 3.63 -0.17
CA ILE A 45 2.36 3.89 1.07
C ILE A 45 3.53 4.85 0.88
N GLN A 46 4.23 4.81 -0.27
CA GLN A 46 5.31 5.75 -0.55
C GLN A 46 4.83 7.20 -0.62
N GLU A 47 3.63 7.43 -1.15
CA GLU A 47 3.01 8.77 -1.18
C GLU A 47 2.63 9.22 0.23
N HIS A 48 2.02 8.34 1.01
CA HIS A 48 1.65 8.65 2.40
C HIS A 48 2.86 8.90 3.32
N LEU A 49 4.03 8.30 3.05
CA LEU A 49 5.27 8.55 3.79
C LEU A 49 5.99 9.85 3.38
N LYS A 50 5.61 10.46 2.26
CA LYS A 50 6.18 11.75 1.79
C LYS A 50 5.41 12.96 2.33
N GLU A 51 4.16 12.77 2.74
CA GLU A 51 3.34 13.76 3.47
C GLU A 51 3.76 13.83 4.95
#